data_AF-A0A2S2Q1V6-F1
#
_entry.id   AF-A0A2S2Q1V6-F1
#
_cell.length_a   1.000
_cell.length_b   1.000
_cell.length_c   1.000
_cell.angle_alpha   90.00
_cell.angle_beta   90.00
_cell.angle_gamma   90.00
#
_symmetry.space_group_name_H-M   'P 1'
#
loop_
_entity.id
_entity.type
_entity.pdbx_description
1 polymer ?
#
loop_
_entity_poly.entity_id
_entity_poly.type
_entity_poly.pdbx_seq_one_letter_code
_entity_poly.pdbx_strand_id
1 'polypeptide(L)'
;MFYYVTKENVDYEKADPGSQLRSAAPYYDDGQDAPLFLWNQALYVIAELLTSNLLHINELDPIRRYLPSYNRPKRPGRYSAFQGTATDLVVQVVLIAESMRLQAMMATYGIQTQTPHEVEPVQIWSSTQLVKVYKNLGINSKLKLTGRPLRPIGALGTSKMYRVCGMTVLCYPLIFEVSEFYLYRDMSLLIDDIKTELQFVSRFWRLSGRPTVCLLIREEHMRDPQFEEMLDLFAMLKKGHCDGIKVRIGRLQNLLSSSCMEHLDFMNNVGANNLEFEPFKQLEYDYSGYQSLTDVPKASVYTEDIINIENYQNKSTNEIIQTIRNGVGLFSQAQLYGLLLKRESFEKEVNGSTIREHLTTLYHSAGCLHYWIAVRYCSSLLCHTVDSISPFITTVLVNGKQLTVGVVDQKETVFDKPMTPAAIHSIMYSTIQPYNIIQAVLQQEIILYCGRLIGTNPDVFKGILKIRVGWVLEAMKLQLKTEKETKMVENLSPYAIRQLLQKILTVKEWAQKEQISMFQKRQLEGCWCRVP
;
A
#
# COMPACT_ATOMS: atom_id res chain seq x y z
N MET A 1 27.70 -33.16 -16.72
CA MET A 1 27.05 -33.56 -17.97
C MET A 1 25.62 -33.08 -18.00
N PHE A 2 25.35 -32.11 -18.87
CA PHE A 2 24.00 -31.94 -19.42
C PHE A 2 23.91 -32.78 -20.70
N TYR A 3 22.71 -33.26 -21.00
CA TYR A 3 22.43 -34.05 -22.19
C TYR A 3 21.72 -33.16 -23.21
N TYR A 4 22.09 -33.27 -24.48
CA TYR A 4 21.52 -32.48 -25.56
C TYR A 4 21.10 -33.40 -26.72
N VAL A 5 20.09 -32.98 -27.47
CA VAL A 5 19.74 -33.61 -28.74
C VAL A 5 20.64 -33.01 -29.81
N THR A 6 21.28 -33.87 -30.60
CA THR A 6 22.15 -33.43 -31.70
C THR A 6 21.36 -32.65 -32.73
N LYS A 7 22.01 -31.68 -33.40
CA LYS A 7 21.34 -30.72 -34.31
C LYS A 7 20.49 -31.41 -35.38
N GLU A 8 20.95 -32.55 -35.89
CA GLU A 8 20.29 -33.38 -36.90
C GLU A 8 18.96 -33.98 -36.42
N ASN A 9 18.82 -34.19 -35.11
CA ASN A 9 17.67 -34.87 -34.50
C ASN A 9 16.67 -33.91 -33.84
N VAL A 10 16.95 -32.59 -33.83
CA VAL A 10 16.11 -31.60 -33.15
C VAL A 10 14.69 -31.53 -33.73
N ASP A 11 14.55 -31.62 -35.05
CA ASP A 11 13.24 -31.51 -35.69
C ASP A 11 12.35 -32.73 -35.42
N TYR A 12 12.96 -33.91 -35.26
CA TYR A 12 12.25 -35.13 -34.85
C TYR A 12 11.83 -35.08 -33.37
N GLU A 13 12.68 -34.58 -32.46
CA GLU A 13 12.32 -34.38 -31.05
C GLU A 13 11.20 -33.34 -30.87
N LYS A 14 11.14 -32.30 -31.73
CA LYS A 14 10.05 -31.33 -31.71
C LYS A 14 8.72 -31.92 -32.18
N ALA A 15 8.78 -32.85 -33.14
CA ALA A 15 7.59 -33.52 -33.67
C ALA A 15 7.01 -34.54 -32.66
N ASP A 16 7.88 -35.27 -31.95
CA ASP A 16 7.49 -36.21 -30.90
C ASP A 16 8.45 -36.12 -29.68
N PRO A 17 8.09 -35.36 -28.63
CA PRO A 17 8.97 -35.10 -27.49
C PRO A 17 9.42 -36.36 -26.73
N GLY A 18 10.73 -36.54 -26.58
CA GLY A 18 11.34 -37.70 -25.91
C GLY A 18 11.66 -38.87 -26.85
N SER A 19 11.40 -38.74 -28.15
CA SER A 19 11.69 -39.78 -29.15
C SER A 19 13.18 -39.93 -29.45
N GLN A 20 13.98 -38.88 -29.27
CA GLN A 20 15.39 -38.88 -29.65
C GLN A 20 16.31 -39.18 -28.47
N LEU A 21 17.37 -39.95 -28.75
CA LEU A 21 18.41 -40.25 -27.77
C LEU A 21 19.26 -39.00 -27.49
N ARG A 22 19.44 -38.66 -26.22
CA ARG A 22 20.20 -37.45 -25.83
C ARG A 22 21.66 -37.81 -25.62
N SER A 23 22.55 -37.11 -26.30
CA SER A 23 23.98 -37.28 -26.17
C SER A 23 24.51 -36.45 -25.00
N ALA A 24 25.50 -36.97 -24.29
CA ALA A 24 26.20 -36.19 -23.28
C ALA A 24 27.03 -35.09 -23.94
N ALA A 25 27.06 -33.88 -23.34
CA ALA A 25 27.89 -32.78 -23.81
C ALA A 25 29.37 -33.19 -23.99
N PRO A 26 30.03 -32.81 -25.09
CA PRO A 26 31.45 -33.13 -25.31
C PRO A 26 32.35 -32.40 -24.30
N TYR A 27 33.57 -32.90 -24.12
CA TYR A 27 34.65 -32.19 -23.45
C TYR A 27 34.95 -30.90 -24.23
N TYR A 28 35.27 -29.81 -23.54
CA TYR A 28 35.80 -28.63 -24.24
C TYR A 28 37.12 -29.04 -24.90
N ASP A 29 37.32 -28.62 -26.15
CA ASP A 29 38.43 -29.02 -27.04
C ASP A 29 39.83 -28.55 -26.55
N ASP A 30 39.92 -28.02 -25.33
CA ASP A 30 41.10 -27.33 -24.78
C ASP A 30 41.67 -28.01 -23.52
N GLY A 31 41.49 -29.33 -23.39
CA GLY A 31 42.08 -30.12 -22.29
C GLY A 31 41.54 -29.81 -20.89
N GLN A 32 40.44 -29.05 -20.77
CA GLN A 32 39.74 -28.85 -19.51
C GLN A 32 38.69 -29.95 -19.31
N ASP A 33 38.61 -30.45 -18.07
CA ASP A 33 37.65 -31.46 -17.64
C ASP A 33 36.23 -31.13 -18.14
N ALA A 34 35.46 -32.16 -18.54
CA ALA A 34 34.08 -32.00 -18.98
C ALA A 34 33.28 -31.15 -17.97
N PRO A 35 32.38 -30.26 -18.41
CA PRO A 35 31.58 -29.45 -17.51
C PRO A 35 30.73 -30.35 -16.60
N LEU A 36 31.22 -30.56 -15.38
CA LEU A 36 30.52 -31.20 -14.29
C LEU A 36 29.34 -30.30 -13.95
N PHE A 37 28.14 -30.81 -14.21
CA PHE A 37 26.93 -30.10 -13.84
C PHE A 37 26.69 -30.42 -12.37
N LEU A 38 27.38 -29.67 -11.51
CA LEU A 38 27.48 -29.93 -10.07
C LEU A 38 26.10 -30.10 -9.41
N TRP A 39 25.08 -29.40 -9.91
CA TRP A 39 23.71 -29.52 -9.41
C TRP A 39 23.10 -30.91 -9.66
N ASN A 40 23.19 -31.44 -10.88
CA ASN A 40 22.68 -32.79 -11.16
C ASN A 40 23.46 -33.86 -10.40
N GLN A 41 24.78 -33.71 -10.29
CA GLN A 41 25.61 -34.66 -9.54
C GLN A 41 25.28 -34.62 -8.05
N ALA A 42 25.13 -33.43 -7.47
CA ALA A 42 24.68 -33.27 -6.09
C ALA A 42 23.28 -33.88 -5.87
N LEU A 43 22.33 -33.64 -6.79
CA LEU A 43 20.99 -34.24 -6.71
C LEU A 43 21.03 -35.77 -6.82
N TYR A 44 21.84 -36.32 -7.73
CA TYR A 44 22.03 -37.76 -7.89
C TYR A 44 22.60 -38.39 -6.61
N VAL A 45 23.66 -37.81 -6.06
CA VAL A 45 24.27 -38.28 -4.80
C VAL A 45 23.27 -38.17 -3.64
N ILE A 46 22.56 -37.05 -3.52
CA ILE A 46 21.52 -36.89 -2.48
C ILE A 46 20.42 -37.95 -2.65
N ALA A 47 19.99 -38.23 -3.89
CA ALA A 47 18.99 -39.25 -4.18
C ALA A 47 19.48 -40.65 -3.80
N GLU A 48 20.71 -41.03 -4.18
CA GLU A 48 21.32 -42.31 -3.80
C GLU A 48 21.44 -42.46 -2.27
N LEU A 49 21.84 -41.40 -1.57
CA LEU A 49 21.94 -41.40 -0.12
C LEU A 49 20.56 -41.57 0.55
N LEU A 50 19.53 -40.92 0.02
CA LEU A 50 18.15 -41.06 0.50
C LEU A 50 17.61 -42.47 0.23
N THR A 51 17.76 -43.01 -0.98
CA THR A 51 17.27 -44.36 -1.33
C THR A 51 18.01 -45.47 -0.60
N SER A 52 19.28 -45.24 -0.28
CA SER A 52 20.10 -46.17 0.51
C SER A 52 19.88 -46.04 2.03
N ASN A 53 18.96 -45.16 2.47
CA ASN A 53 18.73 -44.82 3.89
C ASN A 53 19.99 -44.35 4.65
N LEU A 54 20.97 -43.80 3.94
CA LEU A 54 22.19 -43.21 4.52
C LEU A 54 22.00 -41.73 4.90
N LEU A 55 20.98 -41.08 4.35
CA LEU A 55 20.56 -39.73 4.67
C LEU A 55 19.07 -39.74 4.98
N HIS A 56 18.66 -39.14 6.10
CA HIS A 56 17.26 -39.01 6.45
C HIS A 56 16.70 -37.66 5.95
N ILE A 57 15.43 -37.61 5.50
CA ILE A 57 14.81 -36.38 4.99
C ILE A 57 14.84 -35.20 5.99
N ASN A 58 14.78 -35.52 7.29
CA ASN A 58 14.89 -34.54 8.38
C ASN A 58 16.28 -33.90 8.50
N GLU A 59 17.34 -34.54 8.00
CA GLU A 59 18.69 -34.00 8.02
C GLU A 59 18.90 -33.00 6.87
N LEU A 60 18.24 -33.24 5.73
CA LEU A 60 18.27 -32.34 4.57
C LEU A 60 17.39 -31.09 4.78
N ASP A 61 16.24 -31.25 5.46
CA ASP A 61 15.34 -30.15 5.80
C ASP A 61 14.98 -30.15 7.30
N PRO A 62 15.87 -29.65 8.18
CA PRO A 62 15.65 -29.63 9.63
C PRO A 62 14.41 -28.86 10.08
N ILE A 63 13.93 -27.94 9.25
CA ILE A 63 12.75 -27.10 9.52
C ILE A 63 11.48 -27.61 8.82
N ARG A 64 11.57 -28.74 8.11
CA ARG A 64 10.47 -29.43 7.41
C ARG A 64 9.60 -28.48 6.58
N ARG A 65 10.22 -27.61 5.78
CA ARG A 65 9.52 -26.72 4.83
C ARG A 65 8.60 -27.47 3.88
N TYR A 66 8.90 -28.74 3.56
CA TYR A 66 8.02 -29.61 2.78
C TYR A 66 6.66 -29.87 3.44
N LEU A 67 6.55 -29.72 4.77
CA LEU A 67 5.28 -29.81 5.49
C LEU A 67 4.54 -28.46 5.51
N PRO A 68 3.20 -28.48 5.62
CA PRO A 68 2.41 -27.30 5.95
C PRO A 68 2.95 -26.62 7.21
N SER A 69 2.86 -25.28 7.30
CA SER A 69 3.49 -24.49 8.36
C SER A 69 3.11 -24.93 9.78
N TYR A 70 1.90 -25.45 9.99
CA TYR A 70 1.40 -25.94 11.27
C TYR A 70 1.94 -27.33 11.68
N ASN A 71 2.47 -28.11 10.73
CA ASN A 71 3.10 -29.41 10.95
C ASN A 71 4.64 -29.33 11.06
N ARG A 72 5.20 -28.12 10.92
CA ARG A 72 6.65 -27.90 11.05
C ARG A 72 7.07 -27.98 12.52
N PRO A 73 8.33 -28.33 12.81
CA PRO A 73 8.86 -28.36 14.17
C PRO A 73 8.62 -27.00 14.85
N LYS A 74 7.87 -27.02 15.95
CA LYS A 74 7.65 -25.82 16.76
C LYS A 74 8.92 -25.56 17.56
N ARG A 75 9.42 -24.33 17.53
CA ARG A 75 10.46 -23.94 18.50
C ARG A 75 9.82 -23.93 19.88
N PRO A 76 10.37 -24.64 20.87
CA PRO A 76 9.91 -24.50 22.25
C PRO A 76 10.14 -23.05 22.67
N GLY A 77 9.10 -22.37 23.18
CA GLY A 77 9.21 -20.97 23.59
C GLY A 77 7.88 -20.22 23.55
N ARG A 78 7.98 -18.90 23.75
CA ARG A 78 6.84 -17.98 23.86
C ARG A 78 6.51 -17.25 22.54
N TYR A 79 7.04 -17.72 21.41
CA TYR A 79 6.82 -17.11 20.09
C TYR A 79 5.45 -17.51 19.53
N SER A 80 4.86 -16.67 18.65
CA SER A 80 3.64 -17.05 17.95
C SER A 80 3.90 -18.28 17.07
N ALA A 81 2.98 -19.25 17.14
CA ALA A 81 3.10 -20.51 16.43
C ALA A 81 2.04 -20.61 15.32
N PHE A 82 2.37 -21.29 14.23
CA PHE A 82 1.37 -21.61 13.22
C PHE A 82 0.43 -22.71 13.74
N GLN A 83 -0.88 -22.50 13.60
CA GLN A 83 -1.94 -23.43 14.02
C GLN A 83 -2.83 -23.89 12.85
N GLY A 84 -2.56 -23.42 11.62
CA GLY A 84 -3.40 -23.69 10.47
C GLY A 84 -4.61 -22.74 10.42
N THR A 85 -5.63 -23.07 9.66
CA THR A 85 -6.84 -22.23 9.53
C THR A 85 -7.79 -22.53 10.69
N ALA A 86 -8.06 -21.53 11.54
CA ALA A 86 -9.06 -21.67 12.60
C ALA A 86 -10.46 -21.71 11.99
N THR A 87 -11.30 -22.67 12.40
CA THR A 87 -12.67 -22.85 11.90
C THR A 87 -13.63 -21.78 12.41
N ASP A 88 -13.37 -21.19 13.58
CA ASP A 88 -14.16 -20.10 14.17
C ASP A 88 -13.29 -18.90 14.52
N LEU A 89 -12.57 -18.40 13.52
CA LEU A 89 -11.73 -17.21 13.69
C LEU A 89 -12.61 -15.97 13.90
N VAL A 90 -12.35 -15.25 14.99
CA VAL A 90 -12.96 -13.95 15.27
C VAL A 90 -11.86 -12.90 15.28
N VAL A 91 -12.00 -11.89 14.43
CA VAL A 91 -11.09 -10.74 14.39
C VAL A 91 -11.44 -9.80 15.54
N GLN A 92 -10.47 -9.53 16.41
CA GLN A 92 -10.67 -8.59 17.51
C GLN A 92 -10.36 -7.18 17.03
N VAL A 93 -11.19 -6.22 17.40
CA VAL A 93 -11.03 -4.82 17.03
C VAL A 93 -10.98 -3.96 18.28
N VAL A 94 -9.96 -3.11 18.34
CA VAL A 94 -9.75 -2.13 19.41
C VAL A 94 -9.86 -0.75 18.78
N LEU A 95 -10.73 0.10 19.32
CA LEU A 95 -10.92 1.47 18.86
C LEU A 95 -10.16 2.42 19.78
N ILE A 96 -9.16 3.12 19.24
CA ILE A 96 -8.37 4.11 19.96
C ILE A 96 -8.74 5.51 19.47
N ALA A 97 -9.20 6.38 20.37
CA ALA A 97 -9.46 7.78 20.10
C ALA A 97 -8.22 8.61 20.47
N GLU A 98 -7.80 9.54 19.62
CA GLU A 98 -6.58 10.33 19.89
C GLU A 98 -6.70 11.28 21.09
N SER A 99 -7.92 11.72 21.44
CA SER A 99 -8.18 12.64 22.56
C SER A 99 -9.34 12.16 23.44
N MET A 100 -9.37 12.62 24.70
CA MET A 100 -10.51 12.39 25.62
C MET A 100 -11.79 13.03 25.09
N ARG A 101 -11.66 14.18 24.42
CA ARG A 101 -12.79 14.89 23.81
C ARG A 101 -13.44 14.04 22.72
N LEU A 102 -12.65 13.50 21.81
CA LEU A 102 -13.11 12.58 20.78
C LEU A 102 -13.78 11.34 21.39
N GLN A 103 -13.18 10.75 22.42
CA GLN A 103 -13.77 9.61 23.12
C GLN A 103 -15.17 9.94 23.67
N ALA A 104 -15.32 11.07 24.37
CA ALA A 104 -16.61 11.50 24.91
C ALA A 104 -17.66 11.68 23.80
N MET A 105 -17.26 12.22 22.65
CA MET A 105 -18.13 12.39 21.50
C MET A 105 -18.50 11.05 20.84
N MET A 106 -17.57 10.11 20.68
CA MET A 106 -17.88 8.78 20.18
C MET A 106 -18.87 8.03 21.10
N ALA A 107 -18.79 8.27 22.40
CA ALA A 107 -19.71 7.69 23.38
C ALA A 107 -21.17 8.16 23.20
N THR A 108 -21.42 9.37 22.70
CA THR A 108 -22.80 9.85 22.42
C THR A 108 -23.45 9.07 21.27
N TYR A 109 -22.65 8.59 20.32
CA TYR A 109 -23.07 7.65 19.27
C TYR A 109 -23.11 6.19 19.75
N GLY A 110 -22.88 5.95 21.04
CA GLY A 110 -22.86 4.60 21.63
C GLY A 110 -21.65 3.76 21.20
N ILE A 111 -20.57 4.41 20.76
CA ILE A 111 -19.33 3.76 20.34
C ILE A 111 -18.31 3.89 21.47
N GLN A 112 -17.87 2.75 22.01
CA GLN A 112 -16.90 2.70 23.09
C GLN A 112 -15.48 2.69 22.50
N THR A 113 -14.70 3.73 22.79
CA THR A 113 -13.28 3.85 22.44
C THR A 113 -12.42 3.98 23.69
N GLN A 114 -11.11 3.83 23.56
CA GLN A 114 -10.14 4.11 24.61
C GLN A 114 -9.14 5.17 24.16
N THR A 115 -8.58 5.95 25.08
CA THR A 115 -7.46 6.84 24.76
C THR A 115 -6.12 6.11 24.92
N PRO A 116 -5.02 6.63 24.34
CA PRO A 116 -3.68 6.09 24.54
C PRO A 116 -3.27 5.99 26.02
N HIS A 117 -3.76 6.91 26.85
CA HIS A 117 -3.50 6.89 28.30
C HIS A 117 -4.26 5.75 29.00
N GLU A 118 -5.53 5.51 28.66
CA GLU A 118 -6.34 4.46 29.27
C GLU A 118 -5.90 3.03 28.94
N VAL A 119 -5.10 2.84 27.89
CA VAL A 119 -4.59 1.52 27.49
C VAL A 119 -3.27 1.16 28.15
N GLU A 120 -2.65 2.09 28.90
CA GLU A 120 -1.46 1.81 29.70
C GLU A 120 -1.69 0.59 30.63
N PRO A 121 -0.69 -0.29 30.79
CA PRO A 121 0.71 -0.17 30.38
C PRO A 121 0.99 -0.62 28.93
N VAL A 122 -0.04 -0.92 28.13
CA VAL A 122 0.14 -1.28 26.71
C VAL A 122 0.41 -0.01 25.91
N GLN A 123 1.49 0.00 25.14
CA GLN A 123 1.82 1.10 24.26
C GLN A 123 1.24 0.89 22.87
N ILE A 124 0.71 1.97 22.28
CA ILE A 124 0.25 1.97 20.89
C ILE A 124 1.39 2.51 20.02
N TRP A 125 1.84 1.74 19.04
CA TRP A 125 2.95 2.11 18.16
C TRP A 125 2.49 2.23 16.70
N SER A 126 3.20 3.06 15.94
CA SER A 126 3.09 3.05 14.47
C SER A 126 3.75 1.81 13.88
N SER A 127 3.34 1.45 12.66
CA SER A 127 3.95 0.32 11.94
C SER A 127 5.45 0.57 11.68
N THR A 128 5.87 1.81 11.48
CA THR A 128 7.27 2.21 11.29
C THR A 128 8.13 1.96 12.53
N GLN A 129 7.62 2.18 13.74
CA GLN A 129 8.38 1.85 14.97
C GLN A 129 8.69 0.35 15.05
N LEU A 130 7.74 -0.49 14.63
CA LEU A 130 7.95 -1.93 14.54
C LEU A 130 8.98 -2.30 13.45
N VAL A 131 9.03 -1.58 12.32
CA VAL A 131 10.09 -1.73 11.30
C VAL A 131 11.47 -1.45 11.91
N LYS A 132 11.61 -0.39 12.73
CA LYS A 132 12.88 -0.07 13.43
C LYS A 132 13.32 -1.20 14.35
N VAL A 133 12.39 -1.82 15.10
CA VAL A 133 12.67 -3.01 15.91
C VAL A 133 13.18 -4.15 15.05
N TYR A 134 12.42 -4.51 14.01
CA TYR A 134 12.76 -5.64 13.15
C TYR A 134 14.05 -5.45 12.36
N LYS A 135 14.52 -4.22 12.13
CA LYS A 135 15.84 -3.96 11.54
C LYS A 135 16.96 -4.68 12.29
N ASN A 136 16.82 -4.81 13.62
CA ASN A 136 17.82 -5.44 14.46
C ASN A 136 17.79 -6.98 14.43
N LEU A 137 16.78 -7.57 13.78
CA LEU A 137 16.68 -9.02 13.64
C LEU A 137 17.82 -9.53 12.76
N GLY A 138 18.66 -10.41 13.32
CA GLY A 138 19.76 -11.05 12.60
C GLY A 138 21.04 -10.22 12.48
N ILE A 139 21.17 -9.12 13.23
CA ILE A 139 22.46 -8.40 13.35
C ILE A 139 23.50 -9.35 13.96
N ASN A 140 24.66 -9.44 13.30
CA ASN A 140 25.80 -10.19 13.79
C ASN A 140 27.09 -9.53 13.30
N SER A 141 27.81 -8.87 14.22
CA SER A 141 29.05 -8.15 13.91
C SER A 141 30.16 -9.08 13.42
N LYS A 142 30.28 -10.30 13.97
CA LYS A 142 31.28 -11.29 13.55
C LYS A 142 31.08 -11.75 12.10
N LEU A 143 29.83 -11.90 11.68
CA LEU A 143 29.44 -12.30 10.33
C LEU A 143 29.20 -11.12 9.38
N LYS A 144 29.44 -9.88 9.83
CA LYS A 144 29.15 -8.64 9.08
C LYS A 144 27.68 -8.53 8.61
N LEU A 145 26.74 -9.15 9.34
CA LEU A 145 25.32 -9.07 9.04
C LEU A 145 24.72 -7.83 9.70
N THR A 146 24.12 -6.96 8.88
CA THR A 146 23.55 -5.67 9.29
C THR A 146 22.08 -5.74 9.72
N GLY A 147 21.50 -6.95 9.71
CA GLY A 147 20.11 -7.20 10.12
C GLY A 147 19.10 -7.23 8.97
N ARG A 148 17.82 -7.11 9.30
CA ARG A 148 16.72 -7.15 8.33
C ARG A 148 16.63 -5.82 7.57
N PRO A 149 16.52 -5.83 6.23
CA PRO A 149 16.23 -4.62 5.46
C PRO A 149 14.93 -3.95 5.93
N LEU A 150 14.88 -2.62 5.82
CA LEU A 150 13.67 -1.84 6.12
C LEU A 150 12.55 -2.26 5.15
N ARG A 151 11.57 -2.99 5.68
CA ARG A 151 10.40 -3.47 4.94
C ARG A 151 9.16 -3.20 5.76
N PRO A 152 8.09 -2.63 5.15
CA PRO A 152 6.85 -2.35 5.84
C PRO A 152 6.27 -3.64 6.45
N ILE A 153 5.58 -3.48 7.57
CA ILE A 153 4.86 -4.57 8.22
C ILE A 153 3.41 -4.52 7.75
N GLY A 154 2.96 -5.57 7.05
CA GLY A 154 1.58 -5.66 6.58
C GLY A 154 0.58 -6.00 7.70
N ALA A 155 -0.70 -6.08 7.35
CA ALA A 155 -1.78 -6.23 8.31
C ALA A 155 -1.69 -7.46 9.23
N LEU A 156 -1.16 -8.59 8.76
CA LEU A 156 -0.96 -9.76 9.63
C LEU A 156 0.07 -9.50 10.74
N GLY A 157 1.04 -8.62 10.49
CA GLY A 157 2.03 -8.23 11.50
C GLY A 157 1.45 -7.19 12.46
N THR A 158 0.81 -6.14 11.95
CA THR A 158 0.20 -5.10 12.80
C THR A 158 -0.97 -5.63 13.62
N SER A 159 -1.61 -6.74 13.21
CA SER A 159 -2.70 -7.38 13.97
C SER A 159 -2.23 -8.32 15.10
N LYS A 160 -0.96 -8.23 15.52
CA LYS A 160 -0.39 -8.95 16.66
C LYS A 160 -0.17 -8.03 17.84
N MET A 161 -0.17 -8.63 19.03
CA MET A 161 0.42 -8.03 20.21
C MET A 161 1.90 -8.40 20.28
N TYR A 162 2.75 -7.45 20.68
CA TYR A 162 4.18 -7.64 20.77
C TYR A 162 4.69 -7.48 22.19
N ARG A 163 5.69 -8.28 22.56
CA ARG A 163 6.49 -8.08 23.77
C ARG A 163 7.90 -7.63 23.36
N VAL A 164 8.25 -6.39 23.67
CA VAL A 164 9.51 -5.75 23.26
C VAL A 164 10.19 -5.14 24.48
N CYS A 165 11.37 -5.62 24.86
CA CYS A 165 12.13 -5.12 26.02
C CYS A 165 11.27 -4.99 27.32
N GLY A 166 10.36 -5.93 27.56
CA GLY A 166 9.45 -5.91 28.72
C GLY A 166 8.19 -5.03 28.55
N MET A 167 8.08 -4.27 27.47
CA MET A 167 6.87 -3.51 27.12
C MET A 167 5.90 -4.39 26.33
N THR A 168 4.61 -4.22 26.56
CA THR A 168 3.55 -4.78 25.69
C THR A 168 3.14 -3.71 24.69
N VAL A 169 3.12 -4.07 23.42
CA VAL A 169 2.90 -3.13 22.31
C VAL A 169 1.79 -3.64 21.40
N LEU A 170 0.89 -2.76 21.00
CA LEU A 170 -0.06 -2.96 19.90
C LEU A 170 0.27 -1.97 18.79
N CYS A 171 0.28 -2.42 17.54
CA CYS A 171 0.54 -1.54 16.40
C CYS A 171 -0.75 -1.24 15.64
N TYR A 172 -0.91 -0.01 15.15
CA TYR A 172 -1.97 0.29 14.17
C TYR A 172 -1.48 0.04 12.73
N PRO A 173 -2.39 -0.38 11.82
CA PRO A 173 -2.07 -0.57 10.41
C PRO A 173 -1.58 0.70 9.69
N LEU A 174 -0.83 0.52 8.60
CA LEU A 174 -0.26 1.60 7.77
C LEU A 174 -1.31 2.60 7.26
N ILE A 175 -2.57 2.18 7.07
CA ILE A 175 -3.66 3.06 6.63
C ILE A 175 -3.98 4.21 7.61
N PHE A 176 -3.56 4.10 8.88
CA PHE A 176 -3.71 5.15 9.89
C PHE A 176 -2.41 5.92 10.18
N GLU A 177 -1.33 5.61 9.46
CA GLU A 177 -0.06 6.30 9.58
C GLU A 177 -0.13 7.67 8.94
N VAL A 178 0.58 8.65 9.51
CA VAL A 178 0.68 9.99 8.91
C VAL A 178 1.58 9.87 7.69
N SER A 179 0.95 9.68 6.52
CA SER A 179 1.62 9.65 5.23
C SER A 179 1.71 11.04 4.63
N GLU A 180 2.79 11.31 3.90
CA GLU A 180 2.88 12.50 3.04
C GLU A 180 1.86 12.43 1.89
N PHE A 181 1.42 11.24 1.52
CA PHE A 181 0.47 11.02 0.42
C PHE A 181 -0.99 11.08 0.89
N TYR A 182 -1.87 11.70 0.10
CA TYR A 182 -3.20 12.18 0.53
C TYR A 182 -4.34 11.14 0.54
N LEU A 183 -4.10 9.88 0.15
CA LEU A 183 -5.16 8.88 -0.10
C LEU A 183 -6.17 8.77 1.04
N TYR A 184 -5.69 8.64 2.28
CA TYR A 184 -6.53 8.36 3.45
C TYR A 184 -7.18 9.60 4.05
N ARG A 185 -7.04 10.78 3.40
CA ARG A 185 -7.91 11.93 3.68
C ARG A 185 -9.32 11.73 3.11
N ASP A 186 -9.49 10.81 2.17
CA ASP A 186 -10.81 10.37 1.70
C ASP A 186 -11.37 9.30 2.64
N MET A 187 -12.39 9.68 3.41
CA MET A 187 -13.03 8.81 4.40
C MET A 187 -13.63 7.54 3.78
N SER A 188 -14.23 7.64 2.59
CA SER A 188 -14.81 6.48 1.91
C SER A 188 -13.74 5.46 1.57
N LEU A 189 -12.59 5.94 1.07
CA LEU A 189 -11.46 5.07 0.76
C LEU A 189 -10.91 4.41 2.03
N LEU A 190 -10.79 5.16 3.12
CA LEU A 190 -10.34 4.64 4.41
C LEU A 190 -11.27 3.55 4.94
N ILE A 191 -12.60 3.76 4.89
CA ILE A 191 -13.61 2.78 5.32
C ILE A 191 -13.48 1.48 4.51
N ASP A 192 -13.39 1.58 3.19
CA ASP A 192 -13.26 0.40 2.31
C ASP A 192 -11.95 -0.36 2.55
N ASP A 193 -10.87 0.37 2.83
CA ASP A 193 -9.58 -0.23 3.17
C ASP A 193 -9.58 -0.90 4.55
N ILE A 194 -10.26 -0.34 5.55
CA ILE A 194 -10.46 -1.02 6.85
C ILE A 194 -11.18 -2.35 6.64
N LYS A 195 -12.27 -2.36 5.85
CA LYS A 195 -13.02 -3.58 5.53
C LYS A 195 -12.15 -4.60 4.81
N THR A 196 -11.40 -4.16 3.80
CA THR A 196 -10.47 -5.01 3.05
C THR A 196 -9.40 -5.61 3.95
N GLU A 197 -8.83 -4.84 4.89
CA GLU A 197 -7.83 -5.31 5.83
C GLU A 197 -8.40 -6.33 6.83
N LEU A 198 -9.60 -6.09 7.36
CA LEU A 198 -10.29 -7.07 8.22
C LEU A 198 -10.54 -8.39 7.46
N GLN A 199 -10.94 -8.31 6.19
CA GLN A 199 -11.15 -9.48 5.33
C GLN A 199 -9.86 -10.23 5.08
N PHE A 200 -8.79 -9.50 4.77
CA PHE A 200 -7.46 -10.06 4.54
C PHE A 200 -6.96 -10.78 5.79
N VAL A 201 -7.02 -10.13 6.95
CA VAL A 201 -6.62 -10.71 8.23
C VAL A 201 -7.46 -11.96 8.51
N SER A 202 -8.78 -11.91 8.39
CA SER A 202 -9.66 -13.07 8.60
C SER A 202 -9.30 -14.25 7.69
N ARG A 203 -9.09 -13.99 6.39
CA ARG A 203 -8.82 -15.04 5.40
C ARG A 203 -7.43 -15.68 5.56
N PHE A 204 -6.42 -14.88 5.90
CA PHE A 204 -5.00 -15.31 5.87
C PHE A 204 -4.37 -15.53 7.25
N TRP A 205 -5.11 -15.32 8.34
CA TRP A 205 -4.59 -15.64 9.68
C TRP A 205 -4.32 -17.13 9.85
N ARG A 206 -3.09 -17.49 10.22
CA ARG A 206 -2.68 -18.90 10.43
C ARG A 206 -1.93 -19.11 11.76
N LEU A 207 -1.97 -18.12 12.65
CA LEU A 207 -1.24 -18.10 13.90
C LEU A 207 -2.13 -18.46 15.07
N SER A 208 -1.52 -18.99 16.13
CA SER A 208 -2.16 -19.23 17.42
C SER A 208 -2.58 -17.92 18.08
N GLY A 209 -3.79 -17.89 18.62
CA GLY A 209 -4.39 -16.67 19.16
C GLY A 209 -5.15 -15.88 18.10
N ARG A 210 -6.01 -14.98 18.56
CA ARG A 210 -6.88 -14.16 17.70
C ARG A 210 -6.11 -12.93 17.20
N PRO A 211 -6.31 -12.51 15.93
CA PRO A 211 -5.77 -11.26 15.46
C PRO A 211 -6.46 -10.09 16.17
N THR A 212 -5.68 -9.09 16.57
CA THR A 212 -6.16 -7.88 17.24
C THR A 212 -5.79 -6.66 16.41
N VAL A 213 -6.79 -6.07 15.75
CA VAL A 213 -6.66 -4.92 14.86
C VAL A 213 -6.93 -3.63 15.65
N CYS A 214 -5.98 -2.69 15.62
CA CYS A 214 -6.13 -1.37 16.21
C CYS A 214 -6.65 -0.39 15.15
N LEU A 215 -7.83 0.18 15.36
CA LEU A 215 -8.35 1.28 14.53
C LEU A 215 -8.16 2.60 15.28
N LEU A 216 -7.43 3.52 14.66
CA LEU A 216 -7.16 4.84 15.22
C LEU A 216 -8.20 5.84 14.71
N ILE A 217 -8.83 6.56 15.62
CA ILE A 217 -9.83 7.60 15.33
C ILE A 217 -9.24 8.94 15.73
N ARG A 218 -9.30 9.88 14.81
CA ARG A 218 -8.82 11.25 14.97
C ARG A 218 -9.98 12.23 14.91
N GLU A 219 -9.80 13.40 15.50
CA GLU A 219 -10.82 14.45 15.52
C GLU A 219 -11.10 15.01 14.13
N GLU A 220 -10.10 14.99 13.23
CA GLU A 220 -10.29 15.36 11.83
C GLU A 220 -11.34 14.48 11.13
N HIS A 221 -11.45 13.20 11.50
CA HIS A 221 -12.44 12.29 10.94
C HIS A 221 -13.88 12.75 11.22
N MET A 222 -14.13 13.38 12.37
CA MET A 222 -15.47 13.88 12.71
C MET A 222 -15.90 15.08 11.87
N ARG A 223 -14.95 15.81 11.28
CA ARG A 223 -15.21 16.98 10.43
C ARG A 223 -15.53 16.60 8.99
N ASP A 224 -15.24 15.34 8.64
CA ASP A 224 -15.47 14.81 7.31
C ASP A 224 -16.99 14.77 6.99
N PRO A 225 -17.42 15.24 5.82
CA PRO A 225 -18.81 15.14 5.39
C PRO A 225 -19.38 13.72 5.43
N GLN A 226 -18.53 12.71 5.23
CA GLN A 226 -18.87 11.28 5.17
C GLN A 226 -18.66 10.56 6.51
N PHE A 227 -18.50 11.29 7.61
CA PHE A 227 -18.33 10.68 8.94
C PHE A 227 -19.50 9.74 9.32
N GLU A 228 -20.71 9.99 8.81
CA GLU A 228 -21.87 9.11 9.00
C GLU A 228 -21.62 7.68 8.47
N GLU A 229 -20.91 7.53 7.34
CA GLU A 229 -20.53 6.23 6.81
C GLU A 229 -19.53 5.49 7.72
N MET A 230 -18.66 6.25 8.42
CA MET A 230 -17.75 5.68 9.41
C MET A 230 -18.51 5.21 10.66
N LEU A 231 -19.56 5.93 11.08
CA LEU A 231 -20.45 5.49 12.17
C LEU A 231 -21.17 4.18 11.81
N ASP A 232 -21.61 4.03 10.55
CA ASP A 232 -22.20 2.78 10.06
C ASP A 232 -21.21 1.62 10.13
N LEU A 233 -19.95 1.83 9.75
CA LEU A 233 -18.88 0.83 9.94
C LEU A 233 -18.75 0.45 11.42
N PHE A 234 -18.69 1.42 12.34
CA PHE A 234 -18.59 1.12 13.78
C PHE A 234 -19.82 0.37 14.31
N ALA A 235 -21.02 0.69 13.82
CA ALA A 235 -22.24 -0.03 14.14
C ALA A 235 -22.20 -1.48 13.64
N MET A 236 -21.70 -1.73 12.42
CA MET A 236 -21.47 -3.09 11.90
C MET A 236 -20.49 -3.87 12.79
N LEU A 237 -19.35 -3.28 13.10
CA LEU A 237 -18.34 -3.89 13.96
C LEU A 237 -18.90 -4.20 15.38
N LYS A 238 -19.75 -3.32 15.92
CA LYS A 238 -20.44 -3.53 17.21
C LYS A 238 -21.47 -4.65 17.18
N LYS A 239 -22.16 -4.86 16.04
CA LYS A 239 -23.06 -6.02 15.82
C LYS A 239 -22.30 -7.35 15.73
N GLY A 240 -20.97 -7.32 15.65
CA GLY A 240 -20.10 -8.48 15.64
C GLY A 240 -19.86 -9.09 14.25
N HIS A 241 -20.31 -8.43 13.19
CA HIS A 241 -20.12 -8.88 11.81
C HIS A 241 -19.80 -7.70 10.88
N CYS A 242 -18.79 -7.86 10.03
CA CYS A 242 -18.43 -6.89 9.00
C CYS A 242 -18.24 -7.62 7.69
N ASP A 243 -19.12 -7.41 6.69
CA ASP A 243 -19.06 -8.02 5.35
C ASP A 243 -18.77 -9.54 5.36
N GLY A 244 -19.49 -10.27 6.24
CA GLY A 244 -19.37 -11.73 6.41
C GLY A 244 -18.25 -12.19 7.35
N ILE A 245 -17.45 -11.26 7.89
CA ILE A 245 -16.37 -11.54 8.83
C ILE A 245 -16.90 -11.44 10.26
N LYS A 246 -16.63 -12.44 11.09
CA LYS A 246 -16.89 -12.38 12.53
C LYS A 246 -15.90 -11.45 13.21
N VAL A 247 -16.42 -10.40 13.84
CA VAL A 247 -15.63 -9.39 14.53
C VAL A 247 -16.05 -9.30 15.99
N ARG A 248 -15.11 -8.97 16.88
CA ARG A 248 -15.39 -8.63 18.27
C ARG A 248 -14.70 -7.32 18.63
N ILE A 249 -15.50 -6.26 18.79
CA ILE A 249 -15.02 -5.04 19.45
C ILE A 249 -14.87 -5.31 20.95
N GLY A 250 -13.82 -4.77 21.56
CA GLY A 250 -13.72 -4.74 23.01
C GLY A 250 -12.61 -3.81 23.48
N ARG A 251 -12.60 -3.56 24.80
CA ARG A 251 -11.45 -2.93 25.45
C ARG A 251 -10.20 -3.78 25.29
N LEU A 252 -9.06 -3.15 25.06
CA LEU A 252 -7.79 -3.82 24.82
C LEU A 252 -7.45 -4.81 25.95
N GLN A 253 -7.60 -4.41 27.21
CA GLN A 253 -7.29 -5.24 28.37
C GLN A 253 -8.07 -6.56 28.39
N ASN A 254 -9.31 -6.54 27.90
CA ASN A 254 -10.19 -7.72 27.85
C ASN A 254 -9.80 -8.69 26.73
N LEU A 255 -9.15 -8.19 25.68
CA LEU A 255 -8.80 -8.97 24.49
C LEU A 255 -7.43 -9.64 24.63
N LEU A 256 -6.51 -9.04 25.43
CA LEU A 256 -5.12 -9.47 25.62
C LEU A 256 -4.94 -10.97 25.82
N SER A 257 -5.76 -11.62 26.64
CA SER A 257 -5.63 -13.03 26.99
C SER A 257 -5.88 -13.99 25.83
N SER A 258 -6.59 -13.53 24.80
CA SER A 258 -6.93 -14.31 23.61
C SER A 258 -6.25 -13.81 22.34
N SER A 259 -5.56 -12.68 22.40
CA SER A 259 -4.76 -12.12 21.32
C SER A 259 -3.54 -12.99 20.98
N CYS A 260 -3.09 -12.92 19.74
CA CYS A 260 -1.80 -13.48 19.34
C CYS A 260 -0.65 -12.61 19.85
N MET A 261 0.13 -13.14 20.80
CA MET A 261 1.32 -12.50 21.34
C MET A 261 2.59 -12.97 20.61
N GLU A 262 3.46 -12.03 20.24
CA GLU A 262 4.77 -12.28 19.63
C GLU A 262 5.88 -11.66 20.49
N HIS A 263 6.82 -12.48 20.93
CA HIS A 263 7.96 -12.05 21.73
C HIS A 263 9.15 -11.68 20.85
N LEU A 264 9.67 -10.46 20.97
CA LEU A 264 10.83 -9.98 20.21
C LEU A 264 12.11 -9.99 21.06
N ASP A 265 12.44 -11.17 21.61
CA ASP A 265 13.54 -11.33 22.58
C ASP A 265 14.93 -11.00 22.03
N PHE A 266 15.11 -11.01 20.70
CA PHE A 266 16.37 -10.62 20.06
C PHE A 266 16.79 -9.17 20.38
N MET A 267 15.83 -8.32 20.76
CA MET A 267 16.10 -6.95 21.18
C MET A 267 16.89 -6.86 22.48
N ASN A 268 16.82 -7.88 23.36
CA ASN A 268 17.58 -7.90 24.61
C ASN A 268 19.09 -7.91 24.36
N ASN A 269 19.53 -8.49 23.23
CA ASN A 269 20.95 -8.60 22.87
C ASN A 269 21.53 -7.31 22.27
N VAL A 270 20.68 -6.41 21.80
CA VAL A 270 21.08 -5.21 21.04
C VAL A 270 21.37 -4.03 21.97
N GLY A 271 21.03 -4.16 23.26
CA GLY A 271 21.09 -3.08 24.24
C GLY A 271 19.96 -2.08 23.99
N ALA A 272 18.93 -2.12 24.83
CA ALA A 272 17.74 -1.25 24.70
C ALA A 272 18.06 0.26 24.78
N ASN A 273 19.26 0.62 25.26
CA ASN A 273 19.60 1.98 25.66
C ASN A 273 19.84 2.97 24.50
N ASN A 274 19.87 2.51 23.24
CA ASN A 274 20.14 3.37 22.08
C ASN A 274 18.93 3.56 21.15
N LEU A 275 17.75 3.04 21.49
CA LEU A 275 16.57 3.12 20.62
C LEU A 275 15.42 3.81 21.37
N GLU A 276 15.21 5.08 21.06
CA GLU A 276 14.01 5.81 21.46
C GLU A 276 12.85 5.38 20.56
N PHE A 277 11.85 4.74 21.16
CA PHE A 277 10.58 4.44 20.50
C PHE A 277 9.56 5.50 20.88
N GLU A 278 8.85 6.02 19.89
CA GLU A 278 7.83 7.04 20.10
C GLU A 278 6.46 6.36 20.05
N PRO A 279 5.81 6.12 21.21
CA PRO A 279 4.44 5.66 21.22
C PRO A 279 3.50 6.77 20.74
N PHE A 280 2.35 6.37 20.20
CA PHE A 280 1.26 7.28 19.90
C PHE A 280 0.75 7.90 21.19
N LYS A 281 0.90 9.22 21.33
CA LYS A 281 0.52 9.97 22.53
C LYS A 281 -0.91 10.47 22.42
N GLN A 282 -1.57 10.59 23.58
CA GLN A 282 -2.85 11.26 23.65
C GLN A 282 -2.68 12.74 23.27
N LEU A 283 -3.59 13.24 22.45
CA LEU A 283 -3.68 14.66 22.11
C LEU A 283 -4.24 15.43 23.31
N GLU A 284 -3.44 16.37 23.81
CA GLU A 284 -3.77 17.25 24.94
C GLU A 284 -4.05 18.66 24.42
N TYR A 285 -5.03 19.33 25.03
CA TYR A 285 -5.35 20.73 24.75
C TYR A 285 -5.01 21.56 25.97
N ASP A 286 -4.34 22.71 25.75
CA ASP A 286 -4.05 23.69 26.81
C ASP A 286 -5.34 24.29 27.42
N TYR A 287 -6.46 24.20 26.69
CA TYR A 287 -7.75 24.72 27.11
C TYR A 287 -8.66 23.58 27.61
N SER A 288 -9.07 23.67 28.87
CA SER A 288 -9.93 22.70 29.57
C SER A 288 -11.42 22.78 29.19
N GLY A 289 -11.80 23.71 28.30
CA GLY A 289 -13.17 23.85 27.82
C GLY A 289 -13.53 22.76 26.80
N TYR A 290 -14.59 21.99 27.10
CA TYR A 290 -15.23 21.12 26.11
C TYR A 290 -15.97 21.97 25.08
N GLN A 291 -15.29 22.40 24.02
CA GLN A 291 -15.99 22.79 22.79
C GLN A 291 -16.49 21.53 22.10
N SER A 292 -17.81 21.41 21.96
CA SER A 292 -18.41 20.26 21.29
C SER A 292 -17.86 20.12 19.88
N LEU A 293 -17.41 18.91 19.51
CA LEU A 293 -17.00 18.62 18.13
C LEU A 293 -18.18 18.66 17.15
N THR A 294 -19.43 18.56 17.64
CA THR A 294 -20.63 18.66 16.79
C THR A 294 -20.91 20.06 16.29
N ASP A 295 -20.40 21.08 17.00
CA ASP A 295 -20.60 22.49 16.62
C ASP A 295 -19.50 22.97 15.67
N VAL A 296 -18.57 22.08 15.31
CA VAL A 296 -17.55 22.34 14.30
C VAL A 296 -18.22 22.24 12.93
N PRO A 297 -18.17 23.31 12.11
CA PRO A 297 -18.77 23.29 10.78
C PRO A 297 -18.26 22.09 9.97
N LYS A 298 -19.17 21.26 9.44
CA LYS A 298 -18.82 20.25 8.43
C LYS A 298 -18.15 20.95 7.26
N ALA A 299 -17.09 20.35 6.70
CA ALA A 299 -16.41 20.94 5.56
C ALA A 299 -17.39 21.12 4.38
N SER A 300 -17.61 22.36 3.94
CA SER A 300 -18.42 22.66 2.75
C SER A 300 -17.64 22.29 1.49
N VAL A 301 -18.34 21.79 0.46
CA VAL A 301 -17.72 21.48 -0.84
C VAL A 301 -17.10 22.75 -1.42
N TYR A 302 -15.78 22.77 -1.51
CA TYR A 302 -15.04 23.91 -2.07
C TYR A 302 -14.99 23.83 -3.59
N THR A 303 -15.34 24.94 -4.25
CA THR A 303 -15.22 25.12 -5.70
C THR A 303 -14.62 26.49 -5.98
N GLU A 304 -13.75 26.58 -6.98
CA GLU A 304 -13.18 27.85 -7.45
C GLU A 304 -13.30 27.98 -8.97
N ASP A 305 -13.29 29.22 -9.45
CA ASP A 305 -13.11 29.52 -10.86
C ASP A 305 -11.63 29.37 -11.23
N ILE A 306 -11.33 28.43 -12.13
CA ILE A 306 -9.96 28.15 -12.55
C ILE A 306 -9.48 29.27 -13.48
N ILE A 307 -8.46 30.00 -13.06
CA ILE A 307 -7.83 31.03 -13.90
C ILE A 307 -6.98 30.40 -15.01
N ASN A 308 -6.90 31.07 -16.17
CA ASN A 308 -5.97 30.63 -17.22
C ASN A 308 -4.53 31.04 -16.87
N ILE A 309 -3.73 30.06 -16.44
CA ILE A 309 -2.34 30.22 -16.03
C ILE A 309 -1.39 30.49 -17.22
N GLU A 310 -1.78 30.17 -18.46
CA GLU A 310 -0.93 30.40 -19.64
C GLU A 310 -0.58 31.89 -19.78
N ASN A 311 -1.50 32.78 -19.40
CA ASN A 311 -1.31 34.23 -19.38
C ASN A 311 -0.21 34.71 -18.41
N TYR A 312 0.24 33.85 -17.50
CA TYR A 312 1.26 34.15 -16.49
C TYR A 312 2.64 33.57 -16.83
N GLN A 313 2.77 32.75 -17.88
CA GLN A 313 4.04 32.14 -18.27
C GLN A 313 5.10 33.17 -18.65
N ASN A 314 4.69 34.30 -19.23
CA ASN A 314 5.58 35.38 -19.67
C ASN A 314 5.64 36.58 -18.69
N LYS A 315 4.85 36.56 -17.61
CA LYS A 315 4.81 37.64 -16.62
C LYS A 315 6.00 37.61 -15.68
N SER A 316 6.37 38.75 -15.10
CA SER A 316 7.49 38.85 -14.15
C SER A 316 7.21 38.09 -12.85
N THR A 317 8.26 37.65 -12.16
CA THR A 317 8.16 36.98 -10.84
C THR A 317 7.39 37.82 -9.82
N ASN A 318 7.56 39.15 -9.85
CA ASN A 318 6.88 40.07 -8.94
C ASN A 318 5.37 40.14 -9.20
N GLU A 319 4.93 40.14 -10.47
CA GLU A 319 3.51 40.11 -10.82
C GLU A 319 2.82 38.82 -10.37
N ILE A 320 3.51 37.68 -10.48
CA ILE A 320 3.01 36.40 -9.99
C ILE A 320 2.83 36.45 -8.47
N ILE A 321 3.83 36.96 -7.73
CA ILE A 321 3.76 37.12 -6.28
C ILE A 321 2.63 38.08 -5.87
N GLN A 322 2.45 39.20 -6.58
CA GLN A 322 1.35 40.12 -6.33
C GLN A 322 -0.02 39.45 -6.57
N THR A 323 -0.14 38.65 -7.63
CA THR A 323 -1.38 37.91 -7.92
C THR A 323 -1.70 36.90 -6.82
N ILE A 324 -0.69 36.19 -6.30
CA ILE A 324 -0.84 35.31 -5.14
C ILE A 324 -1.33 36.08 -3.91
N ARG A 325 -0.77 37.27 -3.65
CA ARG A 325 -1.19 38.14 -2.52
C ARG A 325 -2.62 38.65 -2.64
N ASN A 326 -3.12 38.83 -3.85
CA ASN A 326 -4.48 39.32 -4.09
C ASN A 326 -5.57 38.29 -3.78
N GLY A 327 -5.22 37.07 -3.34
CA GLY A 327 -6.17 36.08 -2.84
C GLY A 327 -6.86 35.30 -3.95
N VAL A 328 -6.08 34.58 -4.77
CA VAL A 328 -6.61 33.62 -5.75
C VAL A 328 -7.04 32.31 -5.09
N GLY A 329 -7.85 31.50 -5.80
CA GLY A 329 -8.24 30.17 -5.34
C GLY A 329 -7.05 29.25 -5.07
N LEU A 330 -7.26 28.18 -4.29
CA LEU A 330 -6.23 27.23 -3.86
C LEU A 330 -5.49 26.57 -5.04
N PHE A 331 -6.22 26.09 -6.05
CA PHE A 331 -5.58 25.44 -7.20
C PHE A 331 -4.83 26.46 -8.05
N SER A 332 -5.45 27.60 -8.29
CA SER A 332 -4.82 28.74 -8.96
C SER A 332 -3.51 29.17 -8.26
N GLN A 333 -3.52 29.26 -6.93
CA GLN A 333 -2.34 29.59 -6.13
C GLN A 333 -1.25 28.52 -6.26
N ALA A 334 -1.63 27.24 -6.17
CA ALA A 334 -0.71 26.11 -6.35
C ALA A 334 -0.06 26.14 -7.75
N GLN A 335 -0.83 26.44 -8.80
CA GLN A 335 -0.30 26.59 -10.15
C GLN A 335 0.69 27.74 -10.30
N LEU A 336 0.39 28.89 -9.69
CA LEU A 336 1.31 30.04 -9.69
C LEU A 336 2.61 29.73 -8.94
N TYR A 337 2.56 29.05 -7.79
CA TYR A 337 3.78 28.54 -7.13
C TYR A 337 4.53 27.52 -7.99
N GLY A 338 3.81 26.66 -8.72
CA GLY A 338 4.42 25.76 -9.70
C GLY A 338 5.15 26.48 -10.83
N LEU A 339 4.65 27.63 -11.28
CA LEU A 339 5.39 28.50 -12.23
C LEU A 339 6.63 29.13 -11.58
N LEU A 340 6.53 29.57 -10.34
CA LEU A 340 7.67 30.11 -9.59
C LEU A 340 8.77 29.07 -9.42
N LEU A 341 8.43 27.82 -9.10
CA LEU A 341 9.40 26.73 -8.97
C LEU A 341 10.14 26.37 -10.27
N LYS A 342 9.57 26.70 -11.44
CA LYS A 342 10.29 26.54 -12.71
C LYS A 342 11.39 27.58 -12.89
N ARG A 343 11.33 28.70 -12.15
CA ARG A 343 12.23 29.84 -12.26
C ARG A 343 13.18 29.98 -11.07
N GLU A 344 12.70 29.60 -9.89
CA GLU A 344 13.33 29.79 -8.58
C GLU A 344 13.43 28.45 -7.83
N SER A 345 14.16 28.43 -6.72
CA SER A 345 14.27 27.24 -5.85
C SER A 345 13.14 27.15 -4.82
N PHE A 346 12.93 25.97 -4.25
CA PHE A 346 12.00 25.75 -3.13
C PHE A 346 12.26 26.65 -1.91
N GLU A 347 13.53 27.00 -1.70
CA GLU A 347 14.02 27.79 -0.56
C GLU A 347 13.84 29.29 -0.77
N LYS A 348 13.34 29.72 -1.94
CA LYS A 348 13.02 31.12 -2.18
C LYS A 348 11.93 31.57 -1.21
N GLU A 349 12.23 32.60 -0.43
CA GLU A 349 11.24 33.23 0.44
C GLU A 349 10.26 34.09 -0.36
N VAL A 350 8.98 33.86 -0.14
CA VAL A 350 7.87 34.63 -0.67
C VAL A 350 6.94 34.92 0.49
N ASN A 351 6.61 36.19 0.76
CA ASN A 351 5.67 36.57 1.83
C ASN A 351 6.05 36.04 3.24
N GLY A 352 7.34 35.96 3.55
CA GLY A 352 7.84 35.56 4.88
C GLY A 352 7.92 34.06 5.15
N SER A 353 7.69 33.21 4.13
CA SER A 353 7.88 31.76 4.21
C SER A 353 8.43 31.23 2.89
N THR A 354 9.02 30.04 2.91
CA THR A 354 9.57 29.40 1.70
C THR A 354 8.45 28.94 0.78
N ILE A 355 8.73 28.79 -0.53
CA ILE A 355 7.76 28.21 -1.47
C ILE A 355 7.35 26.80 -1.04
N ARG A 356 8.28 26.02 -0.45
CA ARG A 356 7.96 24.71 0.13
C ARG A 356 6.89 24.80 1.21
N GLU A 357 7.06 25.69 2.19
CA GLU A 357 6.10 25.87 3.28
C GLU A 357 4.72 26.33 2.77
N HIS A 358 4.69 27.22 1.78
CA HIS A 358 3.44 27.63 1.14
C HIS A 358 2.74 26.45 0.45
N LEU A 359 3.48 25.65 -0.33
CA LEU A 359 2.91 24.47 -0.99
C LEU A 359 2.44 23.41 0.00
N THR A 360 3.18 23.18 1.09
CA THR A 360 2.77 22.27 2.17
C THR A 360 1.50 22.78 2.85
N THR A 361 1.42 24.07 3.14
CA THR A 361 0.22 24.68 3.74
C THR A 361 -0.98 24.56 2.79
N LEU A 362 -0.80 24.86 1.51
CA LEU A 362 -1.83 24.70 0.48
C LEU A 362 -2.27 23.24 0.34
N TYR A 363 -1.32 22.29 0.38
CA TYR A 363 -1.60 20.86 0.36
C TYR A 363 -2.47 20.43 1.55
N HIS A 364 -2.19 20.92 2.77
CA HIS A 364 -3.02 20.63 3.94
C HIS A 364 -4.40 21.29 3.83
N SER A 365 -4.47 22.58 3.51
CA SER A 365 -5.73 23.32 3.37
C SER A 365 -6.64 22.73 2.30
N ALA A 366 -6.11 22.40 1.12
CA ALA A 366 -6.87 21.76 0.05
C ALA A 366 -7.34 20.34 0.45
N GLY A 367 -6.55 19.64 1.27
CA GLY A 367 -6.93 18.35 1.83
C GLY A 367 -8.11 18.46 2.78
N CYS A 368 -8.10 19.41 3.71
CA CYS A 368 -9.21 19.64 4.63
C CYS A 368 -10.51 20.05 3.92
N LEU A 369 -10.40 20.64 2.73
CA LEU A 369 -11.54 21.07 1.90
C LEU A 369 -11.94 20.04 0.83
N HIS A 370 -11.28 18.89 0.78
CA HIS A 370 -11.48 17.85 -0.24
C HIS A 370 -11.37 18.38 -1.69
N TYR A 371 -10.51 19.38 -1.92
CA TYR A 371 -10.27 19.94 -3.25
C TYR A 371 -9.11 19.21 -3.94
N TRP A 372 -9.42 18.01 -4.44
CA TRP A 372 -8.44 17.00 -4.84
C TRP A 372 -7.49 17.44 -5.96
N ILE A 373 -7.95 18.27 -6.90
CA ILE A 373 -7.07 18.77 -7.97
C ILE A 373 -5.91 19.61 -7.41
N ALA A 374 -6.17 20.47 -6.43
CA ALA A 374 -5.14 21.25 -5.73
C ALA A 374 -4.24 20.35 -4.89
N VAL A 375 -4.83 19.39 -4.16
CA VAL A 375 -4.07 18.40 -3.37
C VAL A 375 -3.08 17.63 -4.24
N ARG A 376 -3.54 17.11 -5.38
CA ARG A 376 -2.72 16.36 -6.34
C ARG A 376 -1.62 17.23 -6.96
N TYR A 377 -1.95 18.46 -7.29
CA TYR A 377 -0.98 19.40 -7.87
C TYR A 377 0.14 19.74 -6.87
N CYS A 378 -0.21 20.12 -5.63
CA CYS A 378 0.77 20.40 -4.58
C CYS A 378 1.58 19.14 -4.23
N SER A 379 0.91 17.99 -4.07
CA SER A 379 1.56 16.71 -3.75
C SER A 379 2.57 16.30 -4.82
N SER A 380 2.28 16.55 -6.09
CA SER A 380 3.21 16.31 -7.19
C SER A 380 4.39 17.25 -7.12
N LEU A 381 4.18 18.57 -6.95
CA LEU A 381 5.27 19.54 -6.83
C LEU A 381 6.20 19.22 -5.64
N LEU A 382 5.64 18.75 -4.53
CA LEU A 382 6.41 18.32 -3.36
C LEU A 382 7.05 16.93 -3.51
N CYS A 383 6.84 16.28 -4.65
CA CYS A 383 7.37 14.96 -4.99
C CYS A 383 6.98 13.84 -4.00
N HIS A 384 5.78 13.89 -3.42
CA HIS A 384 5.32 12.88 -2.46
C HIS A 384 5.17 11.51 -3.12
N THR A 385 5.42 10.42 -2.39
CA THR A 385 5.22 9.07 -2.93
C THR A 385 4.29 8.24 -2.08
N VAL A 386 3.51 7.39 -2.75
CA VAL A 386 2.65 6.42 -2.08
C VAL A 386 3.50 5.45 -1.25
N ASP A 387 3.15 5.30 0.02
CA ASP A 387 3.77 4.30 0.89
C ASP A 387 3.58 2.89 0.31
N SER A 388 4.65 2.10 0.34
CA SER A 388 4.62 0.71 -0.12
C SER A 388 4.21 0.52 -1.60
N ILE A 389 4.50 1.49 -2.49
CA ILE A 389 4.26 1.35 -3.94
C ILE A 389 4.99 0.13 -4.56
N SER A 390 6.20 -0.18 -4.10
CA SER A 390 7.02 -1.30 -4.63
C SER A 390 6.36 -2.68 -4.44
N PRO A 391 5.80 -3.03 -3.27
CA PRO A 391 4.96 -4.22 -3.10
C PRO A 391 3.77 -4.32 -4.07
N PHE A 392 3.06 -3.22 -4.35
CA PHE A 392 1.92 -3.23 -5.27
C PHE A 392 2.37 -3.50 -6.71
N ILE A 393 3.45 -2.86 -7.16
CA ILE A 393 4.07 -3.14 -8.46
C ILE A 393 4.50 -4.61 -8.53
N THR A 394 5.18 -5.10 -7.49
CA THR A 394 5.63 -6.51 -7.43
C THR A 394 4.45 -7.48 -7.54
N THR A 395 3.31 -7.16 -6.91
CA THR A 395 2.10 -7.98 -6.99
C THR A 395 1.56 -8.06 -8.41
N VAL A 396 1.59 -6.96 -9.17
CA VAL A 396 1.22 -6.96 -10.60
C VAL A 396 2.18 -7.85 -11.41
N LEU A 397 3.50 -7.72 -11.20
CA LEU A 397 4.52 -8.49 -11.92
C LEU A 397 4.44 -9.99 -11.65
N VAL A 398 4.27 -10.38 -10.38
CA VAL A 398 4.19 -11.81 -9.98
C VAL A 398 2.94 -12.49 -10.54
N ASN A 399 1.87 -11.73 -10.80
CA ASN A 399 0.67 -12.22 -11.51
C ASN A 399 0.85 -12.26 -13.04
N GLY A 400 2.09 -12.19 -13.54
CA GLY A 400 2.43 -12.35 -14.95
C GLY A 400 2.01 -11.17 -15.82
N LYS A 401 1.84 -9.98 -15.24
CA LYS A 401 1.46 -8.77 -15.96
C LYS A 401 2.66 -7.82 -16.06
N GLN A 402 2.74 -7.06 -17.14
CA GLN A 402 3.67 -5.93 -17.25
C GLN A 402 2.96 -4.64 -16.86
N LEU A 403 3.70 -3.68 -16.31
CA LEU A 403 3.19 -2.37 -15.93
C LEU A 403 4.02 -1.28 -16.62
N THR A 404 3.38 -0.26 -17.19
CA THR A 404 4.08 0.92 -17.72
C THR A 404 3.51 2.22 -17.20
N VAL A 405 4.41 3.20 -17.03
CA VAL A 405 4.06 4.54 -16.57
C VAL A 405 4.59 5.57 -17.55
N GLY A 406 3.84 6.65 -17.74
CA GLY A 406 4.11 7.67 -18.76
C GLY A 406 2.84 8.36 -19.22
N VAL A 407 2.97 9.57 -19.75
CA VAL A 407 1.87 10.32 -20.35
C VAL A 407 1.62 9.78 -21.76
N VAL A 408 0.36 9.74 -22.19
CA VAL A 408 0.00 9.32 -23.56
C VAL A 408 0.71 10.20 -24.60
N ASP A 409 1.13 9.58 -25.70
CA ASP A 409 1.95 10.18 -26.76
C ASP A 409 3.37 10.64 -26.34
N GLN A 410 3.79 10.31 -25.11
CA GLN A 410 5.15 10.54 -24.60
C GLN A 410 5.87 9.21 -24.33
N LYS A 411 7.15 9.30 -23.93
CA LYS A 411 7.94 8.13 -23.58
C LYS A 411 7.34 7.41 -22.37
N GLU A 412 7.03 6.12 -22.53
CA GLU A 412 6.67 5.23 -21.43
C GLU A 412 7.90 4.52 -20.86
N THR A 413 7.89 4.30 -19.54
CA THR A 413 8.84 3.45 -18.85
C THR A 413 8.17 2.14 -18.44
N VAL A 414 8.85 1.03 -18.69
CA VAL A 414 8.36 -0.31 -18.38
C VAL A 414 8.91 -0.75 -17.04
N PHE A 415 8.02 -1.21 -16.15
CA PHE A 415 8.39 -1.96 -14.97
C PHE A 415 8.27 -3.44 -15.31
N ASP A 416 9.41 -4.10 -15.53
CA ASP A 416 9.53 -5.52 -15.88
C ASP A 416 10.12 -6.35 -14.73
N LYS A 417 10.68 -5.69 -13.71
CA LYS A 417 11.27 -6.29 -12.51
C LYS A 417 10.93 -5.46 -11.27
N PRO A 418 10.99 -6.06 -10.07
CA PRO A 418 10.85 -5.31 -8.82
C PRO A 418 11.90 -4.20 -8.72
N MET A 419 11.46 -2.99 -8.40
CA MET A 419 12.32 -1.80 -8.28
C MET A 419 12.34 -1.27 -6.85
N THR A 420 13.43 -0.59 -6.50
CA THR A 420 13.53 0.10 -5.21
C THR A 420 12.59 1.32 -5.18
N PRO A 421 12.07 1.72 -4.01
CA PRO A 421 11.23 2.91 -3.88
C PRO A 421 11.86 4.17 -4.48
N ALA A 422 13.17 4.38 -4.28
CA ALA A 422 13.89 5.53 -4.84
C ALA A 422 13.94 5.52 -6.38
N ALA A 423 14.08 4.35 -7.00
CA ALA A 423 14.06 4.24 -8.47
C ALA A 423 12.65 4.52 -9.02
N ILE A 424 11.61 4.03 -8.34
CA ILE A 424 10.22 4.31 -8.70
C ILE A 424 9.92 5.81 -8.57
N HIS A 425 10.33 6.44 -7.45
CA HIS A 425 10.22 7.89 -7.21
C HIS A 425 10.83 8.68 -8.37
N SER A 426 12.10 8.38 -8.70
CA SER A 426 12.81 9.04 -9.80
C SER A 426 12.06 8.92 -11.13
N ILE A 427 11.50 7.75 -11.44
CA ILE A 427 10.76 7.54 -12.70
C ILE A 427 9.46 8.35 -12.74
N MET A 428 8.68 8.35 -11.67
CA MET A 428 7.42 9.13 -11.61
C MET A 428 7.67 10.61 -11.92
N TYR A 429 8.71 11.18 -11.33
CA TYR A 429 9.00 12.60 -11.44
C TYR A 429 9.88 13.01 -12.62
N SER A 430 10.65 12.08 -13.21
CA SER A 430 11.43 12.36 -14.43
C SER A 430 10.68 12.05 -15.73
N THR A 431 9.77 11.09 -15.73
CA THR A 431 9.10 10.61 -16.95
C THR A 431 7.68 11.17 -17.10
N ILE A 432 6.97 11.44 -15.99
CA ILE A 432 5.54 11.81 -16.04
C ILE A 432 5.37 13.31 -15.76
N GLN A 433 5.88 13.78 -14.62
CA GLN A 433 5.68 15.17 -14.16
C GLN A 433 6.04 16.26 -15.18
N PRO A 434 7.12 16.14 -15.99
CA PRO A 434 7.47 17.17 -16.97
C PRO A 434 6.39 17.41 -18.04
N TYR A 435 5.63 16.37 -18.36
CA TYR A 435 4.56 16.43 -19.36
C TYR A 435 3.19 16.68 -18.72
N ASN A 436 2.95 16.14 -17.52
CA ASN A 436 1.73 16.40 -16.76
C ASN A 436 1.99 16.28 -15.26
N ILE A 437 1.86 17.41 -14.55
CA ILE A 437 2.15 17.52 -13.12
C ILE A 437 1.25 16.59 -12.31
N ILE A 438 -0.07 16.60 -12.53
CA ILE A 438 -1.02 15.82 -11.73
C ILE A 438 -0.89 14.32 -11.99
N GLN A 439 -0.60 13.91 -13.24
CA GLN A 439 -0.47 12.49 -13.56
C GLN A 439 0.67 11.79 -12.80
N ALA A 440 1.70 12.52 -12.36
CA ALA A 440 2.79 11.93 -11.59
C ALA A 440 2.31 11.29 -10.26
N VAL A 441 1.29 11.86 -9.62
CA VAL A 441 0.68 11.30 -8.40
C VAL A 441 -0.53 10.42 -8.72
N LEU A 442 -1.34 10.79 -9.71
CA LEU A 442 -2.54 10.03 -10.08
C LEU A 442 -2.18 8.64 -10.66
N GLN A 443 -1.08 8.52 -11.39
CA GLN A 443 -0.59 7.21 -11.84
C GLN A 443 -0.14 6.34 -10.66
N GLN A 444 0.40 6.93 -9.57
CA GLN A 444 0.73 6.17 -8.36
C GLN A 444 -0.53 5.63 -7.67
N GLU A 445 -1.63 6.40 -7.63
CA GLU A 445 -2.93 5.93 -7.12
C GLU A 445 -3.41 4.69 -7.90
N ILE A 446 -3.41 4.77 -9.23
CA ILE A 446 -3.87 3.68 -10.09
C ILE A 446 -3.00 2.44 -9.93
N ILE A 447 -1.68 2.58 -9.79
CA ILE A 447 -0.77 1.46 -9.54
C ILE A 447 -1.12 0.77 -8.23
N LEU A 448 -1.35 1.54 -7.16
CA LEU A 448 -1.76 0.99 -5.88
C LEU A 448 -3.09 0.24 -6.01
N TYR A 449 -4.10 0.83 -6.67
CA TYR A 449 -5.39 0.17 -6.85
C TYR A 449 -5.30 -1.08 -7.72
N CYS A 450 -4.54 -1.05 -8.82
CA CYS A 450 -4.30 -2.22 -9.66
C CYS A 450 -3.59 -3.34 -8.89
N GLY A 451 -2.56 -3.00 -8.11
CA GLY A 451 -1.82 -3.95 -7.28
C GLY A 451 -2.68 -4.59 -6.19
N ARG A 452 -3.59 -3.83 -5.57
CA ARG A 452 -4.57 -4.39 -4.63
C ARG A 452 -5.58 -5.28 -5.33
N LEU A 453 -6.21 -4.77 -6.39
CA LEU A 453 -7.26 -5.48 -7.13
C LEU A 453 -6.78 -6.79 -7.74
N ILE A 454 -5.57 -6.84 -8.31
CA ILE A 454 -5.05 -8.08 -8.89
C ILE A 454 -4.71 -9.12 -7.80
N GLY A 455 -4.34 -8.66 -6.60
CA GLY A 455 -4.09 -9.54 -5.46
C GLY A 455 -5.36 -10.14 -4.87
N THR A 456 -6.49 -9.43 -4.92
CA THR A 456 -7.77 -9.91 -4.38
C THR A 456 -8.63 -10.62 -5.42
N ASN A 457 -8.76 -10.02 -6.61
CA ASN A 457 -9.61 -10.46 -7.71
C ASN A 457 -8.79 -10.52 -9.02
N PRO A 458 -7.91 -11.51 -9.21
CA PRO A 458 -7.08 -11.60 -10.41
C PRO A 458 -7.88 -11.76 -11.72
N ASP A 459 -9.10 -12.30 -11.65
CA ASP A 459 -9.95 -12.58 -12.81
C ASP A 459 -10.38 -11.32 -13.59
N VAL A 460 -10.52 -10.17 -12.92
CA VAL A 460 -10.83 -8.90 -13.62
C VAL A 460 -9.67 -8.42 -14.51
N PHE A 461 -8.47 -9.00 -14.37
CA PHE A 461 -7.32 -8.72 -15.24
C PHE A 461 -7.13 -9.79 -16.35
N LYS A 462 -8.11 -10.69 -16.54
CA LYS A 462 -8.06 -11.67 -17.63
C LYS A 462 -8.09 -10.96 -19.00
N GLY A 463 -7.25 -11.44 -19.91
CA GLY A 463 -7.06 -10.82 -21.23
C GLY A 463 -6.20 -9.55 -21.23
N ILE A 464 -5.74 -9.06 -20.07
CA ILE A 464 -4.80 -7.93 -19.98
C ILE A 464 -3.42 -8.50 -19.72
N LEU A 465 -2.44 -8.27 -20.61
CA LEU A 465 -1.04 -8.66 -20.39
C LEU A 465 -0.18 -7.49 -19.89
N LYS A 466 -0.50 -6.28 -20.35
CA LYS A 466 0.25 -5.06 -20.08
C LYS A 466 -0.70 -3.95 -19.63
N ILE A 467 -0.51 -3.48 -18.40
CA ILE A 467 -1.25 -2.36 -17.83
C ILE A 467 -0.47 -1.08 -18.15
N ARG A 468 -0.98 -0.27 -19.09
CA ARG A 468 -0.39 1.02 -19.44
C ARG A 468 -1.12 2.11 -18.68
N VAL A 469 -0.56 2.58 -17.56
CA VAL A 469 -1.29 3.42 -16.59
C VAL A 469 -1.76 4.75 -17.20
N GLY A 470 -0.96 5.36 -18.09
CA GLY A 470 -1.39 6.55 -18.84
C GLY A 470 -2.64 6.32 -19.71
N TRP A 471 -2.78 5.16 -20.34
CA TRP A 471 -3.96 4.81 -21.13
C TRP A 471 -5.17 4.45 -20.27
N VAL A 472 -4.94 3.90 -19.08
CA VAL A 472 -6.00 3.69 -18.08
C VAL A 472 -6.63 5.03 -17.68
N LEU A 473 -5.82 6.09 -17.53
CA LEU A 473 -6.33 7.44 -17.29
C LEU A 473 -7.15 7.99 -18.44
N GLU A 474 -6.76 7.74 -19.69
CA GLU A 474 -7.57 8.13 -20.85
C GLU A 474 -8.91 7.38 -20.88
N ALA A 475 -8.94 6.11 -20.49
CA ALA A 475 -10.20 5.37 -20.33
C ALA A 475 -11.13 6.03 -19.29
N MET A 476 -10.56 6.51 -18.18
CA MET A 476 -11.32 7.26 -17.16
C MET A 476 -11.92 8.55 -17.71
N LYS A 477 -11.13 9.33 -18.46
CA LYS A 477 -11.61 10.57 -19.09
C LYS A 477 -12.70 10.29 -20.12
N LEU A 478 -12.56 9.23 -20.93
CA LEU A 478 -13.58 8.83 -21.91
C LEU A 478 -14.90 8.42 -21.23
N GLN A 479 -14.82 7.71 -20.11
CA GLN A 479 -16.01 7.30 -19.38
C GLN A 479 -16.78 8.49 -18.80
N LEU A 480 -16.08 9.44 -18.14
CA LEU A 480 -16.73 10.63 -17.57
C LEU A 480 -17.37 11.53 -18.64
N LYS A 481 -16.71 11.69 -19.79
CA LYS A 481 -17.27 12.43 -20.94
C LYS A 481 -18.59 11.83 -21.42
N THR A 482 -18.71 10.50 -21.37
CA THR A 482 -19.92 9.81 -21.83
C THR A 482 -21.07 9.97 -20.85
N GLU A 483 -20.78 10.02 -19.55
CA GLU A 483 -21.77 10.20 -18.48
C GLU A 483 -22.29 11.66 -18.39
N LYS A 484 -21.85 12.55 -19.31
CA LYS A 484 -22.10 14.01 -19.28
C LYS A 484 -21.69 14.65 -17.96
N GLU A 485 -20.79 14.03 -17.21
CA GLU A 485 -20.24 14.62 -16.01
C GLU A 485 -19.27 15.74 -16.39
N THR A 486 -19.47 16.92 -15.81
CA THR A 486 -18.57 18.08 -15.97
C THR A 486 -17.32 17.98 -15.09
N LYS A 487 -17.19 16.91 -14.30
CA LYS A 487 -16.10 16.73 -13.33
C LYS A 487 -14.82 16.28 -14.04
N MET A 488 -13.74 16.98 -13.74
CA MET A 488 -12.40 16.57 -14.17
C MET A 488 -11.96 15.33 -13.38
N VAL A 489 -11.34 14.34 -14.05
CA VAL A 489 -10.77 13.14 -13.39
C VAL A 489 -9.83 13.56 -12.28
N GLU A 490 -9.05 14.60 -12.53
CA GLU A 490 -8.06 15.19 -11.63
C GLU A 490 -8.66 15.75 -10.33
N ASN A 491 -9.98 16.01 -10.28
CA ASN A 491 -10.68 16.49 -9.09
C ASN A 491 -11.61 15.45 -8.44
N LEU A 492 -11.68 14.23 -8.97
CA LEU A 492 -12.41 13.15 -8.31
C LEU A 492 -11.72 12.73 -7.01
N SER A 493 -12.48 12.33 -6.00
CA SER A 493 -11.90 11.81 -4.77
C SER A 493 -11.11 10.52 -5.02
N PRO A 494 -10.09 10.19 -4.22
CA PRO A 494 -9.38 8.90 -4.30
C PRO A 494 -10.33 7.69 -4.37
N TYR A 495 -11.40 7.66 -3.59
CA TYR A 495 -12.41 6.62 -3.64
C TYR A 495 -13.16 6.59 -4.97
N ALA A 496 -13.58 7.75 -5.49
CA ALA A 496 -14.22 7.84 -6.80
C ALA A 496 -13.30 7.36 -7.94
N ILE A 497 -11.98 7.64 -7.88
CA ILE A 497 -11.00 7.10 -8.83
C ILE A 497 -10.94 5.57 -8.76
N ARG A 498 -10.93 4.99 -7.55
CA ARG A 498 -10.96 3.54 -7.36
C ARG A 498 -12.23 2.91 -7.92
N GLN A 499 -13.40 3.50 -7.66
CA GLN A 499 -14.68 3.03 -8.19
C GLN A 499 -14.71 3.10 -9.72
N LEU A 500 -14.24 4.22 -10.29
CA LEU A 500 -14.15 4.40 -11.73
C LEU A 500 -13.19 3.37 -12.36
N LEU A 501 -12.05 3.09 -11.72
CA LEU A 501 -11.11 2.06 -12.17
C LEU A 501 -11.78 0.68 -12.21
N GLN A 502 -12.48 0.30 -11.13
CA GLN A 502 -13.19 -0.97 -11.06
C GLN A 502 -14.28 -1.07 -12.12
N LYS A 503 -15.07 0.00 -12.31
CA LYS A 503 -16.08 0.08 -13.38
C LYS A 503 -15.44 -0.15 -14.74
N ILE A 504 -14.35 0.54 -15.07
CA ILE A 504 -13.71 0.38 -16.39
C ILE A 504 -13.09 -1.02 -16.55
N LEU A 505 -12.56 -1.61 -15.48
CA LEU A 505 -12.07 -2.99 -15.52
C LEU A 505 -13.18 -4.01 -15.78
N THR A 506 -14.41 -3.77 -15.33
CA THR A 506 -15.56 -4.70 -15.50
C THR A 506 -16.45 -4.36 -16.70
N VAL A 507 -15.96 -3.57 -17.68
CA VAL A 507 -16.71 -3.20 -18.90
C VAL A 507 -17.42 -4.37 -19.56
N LYS A 508 -16.83 -5.58 -19.61
CA LYS A 508 -17.49 -6.77 -20.18
C LYS A 508 -18.84 -7.10 -19.52
N GLU A 509 -18.97 -6.86 -18.22
CA GLU A 509 -20.12 -7.25 -17.39
C GLU A 509 -21.27 -6.27 -17.47
N TRP A 510 -20.98 -4.96 -17.46
CA TRP A 510 -22.02 -3.92 -17.44
C TRP A 510 -22.30 -3.33 -18.82
N ALA A 511 -21.37 -3.39 -19.79
CA ALA A 511 -21.60 -2.81 -21.12
C ALA A 511 -22.83 -3.38 -21.84
N GLN A 512 -23.14 -4.67 -21.62
CA GLN A 512 -24.35 -5.29 -22.14
C GLN A 512 -25.62 -4.77 -21.46
N LYS A 513 -25.54 -4.47 -20.15
CA LYS A 513 -26.67 -3.97 -19.36
C LYS A 513 -26.96 -2.50 -19.65
N GLU A 514 -25.92 -1.68 -19.75
CA GLU A 514 -26.02 -0.24 -20.03
C GLU A 514 -26.14 0.09 -21.53
N GLN A 515 -26.14 -0.92 -22.41
CA GLN A 515 -26.32 -0.77 -23.87
C GLN A 515 -25.38 0.28 -24.50
N ILE A 516 -24.13 0.35 -24.03
CA ILE A 516 -23.14 1.26 -24.61
C ILE A 516 -22.79 0.85 -26.04
N SER A 517 -22.39 1.82 -26.86
CA SER A 517 -22.01 1.56 -28.24
C SER A 517 -20.82 0.59 -28.32
N MET A 518 -20.81 -0.28 -29.35
CA MET A 518 -19.68 -1.18 -29.61
C MET A 518 -18.37 -0.42 -29.81
N PHE A 519 -18.43 0.79 -30.36
CA PHE A 519 -17.28 1.67 -30.51
C PHE A 519 -16.71 2.08 -29.15
N GLN A 520 -17.56 2.59 -28.25
CA GLN A 520 -17.15 2.97 -26.90
C GLN A 520 -16.59 1.78 -26.11
N LYS A 521 -17.21 0.61 -26.21
CA LYS A 521 -16.69 -0.62 -25.59
C LYS A 521 -15.27 -0.93 -26.08
N ARG A 522 -15.05 -0.89 -27.40
CA ARG A 522 -13.72 -1.14 -28.00
C ARG A 522 -12.69 -0.09 -27.59
N GLN A 523 -13.09 1.18 -27.44
CA GLN A 523 -12.20 2.22 -26.95
C GLN A 523 -11.74 1.92 -25.51
N LEU A 524 -12.67 1.62 -24.61
CA LEU A 524 -12.34 1.30 -23.21
C LEU A 524 -11.50 0.02 -23.09
N GLU A 525 -11.85 -1.05 -23.80
CA GLU A 525 -11.04 -2.29 -23.80
C GLU A 525 -9.68 -2.09 -24.47
N GLY A 526 -9.59 -1.23 -25.49
CA GLY A 526 -8.36 -0.86 -26.17
C GLY A 526 -7.39 -0.11 -25.25
N CYS A 527 -7.88 0.82 -24.42
CA CYS A 527 -7.06 1.50 -23.41
C CYS A 527 -6.44 0.52 -22.40
N TRP A 528 -7.13 -0.59 -22.11
CA TRP A 528 -6.61 -1.66 -21.25
C TRP A 528 -5.74 -2.68 -21.97
N CYS A 529 -5.57 -2.56 -23.29
CA CYS A 529 -4.93 -3.58 -24.12
C CYS A 529 -5.53 -4.97 -23.87
N ARG A 530 -6.86 -5.02 -23.62
CA ARG A 530 -7.54 -6.27 -23.28
C ARG A 530 -7.83 -7.05 -24.57
N VAL A 531 -7.24 -8.23 -24.67
CA VAL A 531 -7.54 -9.19 -25.74
C VAL A 531 -8.71 -10.11 -25.34
N PRO A 532 -9.46 -10.67 -26.31
CA PRO A 532 -10.66 -11.49 -26.07
C PRO A 532 -10.50 -12.56 -25.00
#